data_AF-A0A6A3MVP6-F1
#
_entry.id   AF-A0A6A3MVP6-F1
#
_cell.length_a   1.000
_cell.length_b   1.000
_cell.length_c   1.000
_cell.angle_alpha   90.00
_cell.angle_beta   90.00
_cell.angle_gamma   90.00
#
_symmetry.space_group_name_H-M   'P 1'
#
loop_
_entity.id
_entity.type
_entity.pdbx_description
1 polymer ?
#
loop_
_entity_poly.entity_id
_entity_poly.type
_entity_poly.pdbx_seq_one_letter_code
_entity_poly.pdbx_strand_id
1 'polypeptide(L)'
;MSLAAFVPTNTQKARTTAIAAFKRMLEAENVSLEFVEVSILMDASGKRLPATMNRFGFYLATNEGKKGKLARNTATSYHRNAKLWLFDKYPHLRVSTQLILLTQENMFNKHCLKREKGGLINKAPPCTKEDLRSLVRYVYSTARVHADYQDAALACLMWHCFGRSSDLGYVQKQHVSVSADGTFYLRLLRVKTSEEQGLTLTPDKSDFLTYTLHALAVALATQDAPGVALLAQLPDLVTEAAAPLDEGVPLQDLL
;
A
#
# COMPACT_ATOMS: atom_id res chain seq x y z
N MET A 1 -39.59 13.33 -27.00
CA MET A 1 -39.53 12.18 -26.07
C MET A 1 -38.19 12.21 -25.35
N SER A 2 -38.17 12.15 -24.02
CA SER A 2 -36.91 12.12 -23.25
C SER A 2 -36.26 10.75 -23.35
N LEU A 3 -34.93 10.70 -23.58
CA LEU A 3 -34.15 9.45 -23.57
C LEU A 3 -34.29 8.68 -22.24
N ALA A 4 -34.68 9.35 -21.16
CA ALA A 4 -34.96 8.72 -19.86
C ALA A 4 -36.10 7.69 -19.91
N ALA A 5 -37.04 7.82 -20.86
CA ALA A 5 -38.18 6.91 -21.03
C ALA A 5 -37.78 5.49 -21.47
N PHE A 6 -36.57 5.31 -22.01
CA PHE A 6 -36.05 4.01 -22.45
C PHE A 6 -35.17 3.31 -21.41
N VAL A 7 -34.92 3.93 -20.25
CA VAL A 7 -34.12 3.30 -19.19
C VAL A 7 -34.95 2.22 -18.50
N PRO A 8 -34.49 0.96 -18.42
CA PRO A 8 -35.24 -0.11 -17.77
C PRO A 8 -35.61 0.23 -16.33
N THR A 9 -36.84 -0.13 -15.91
CA THR A 9 -37.37 0.14 -14.57
C THR A 9 -36.44 -0.32 -13.44
N ASN A 10 -35.77 -1.46 -13.62
CA ASN A 10 -34.80 -1.98 -12.65
C ASN A 10 -33.58 -1.06 -12.49
N THR A 11 -33.09 -0.49 -13.59
CA THR A 11 -31.97 0.47 -13.58
C THR A 11 -32.38 1.77 -12.89
N GLN A 12 -33.61 2.25 -13.13
CA GLN A 12 -34.14 3.43 -12.43
C GLN A 12 -34.22 3.19 -10.92
N LYS A 13 -34.77 2.04 -10.49
CA LYS A 13 -34.84 1.66 -9.07
C LYS A 13 -33.47 1.55 -8.42
N ALA A 14 -32.50 0.94 -9.10
CA ALA A 14 -31.12 0.83 -8.61
C ALA A 14 -30.49 2.21 -8.40
N ARG A 15 -30.69 3.13 -9.35
CA ARG A 15 -30.23 4.52 -9.26
C ARG A 15 -30.87 5.27 -8.09
N THR A 16 -32.19 5.20 -7.94
CA THR A 16 -32.90 5.82 -6.81
C THR A 16 -32.42 5.28 -5.46
N THR A 17 -32.16 3.97 -5.38
CA THR A 17 -31.64 3.34 -4.16
C THR A 17 -30.24 3.83 -3.82
N ALA A 18 -29.37 3.97 -4.82
CA ALA A 18 -28.02 4.51 -4.64
C ALA A 18 -28.04 5.97 -4.16
N ILE A 19 -28.91 6.81 -4.75
CA ILE A 19 -29.09 8.20 -4.34
C ILE A 19 -29.62 8.28 -2.91
N ALA A 20 -30.57 7.43 -2.52
CA ALA A 20 -31.04 7.35 -1.15
C ALA A 20 -29.93 6.95 -0.17
N ALA A 21 -29.05 6.01 -0.55
CA ALA A 21 -27.89 5.65 0.27
C ALA A 21 -26.89 6.82 0.42
N PHE A 22 -26.70 7.60 -0.64
CA PHE A 22 -25.87 8.81 -0.60
C PHE A 22 -26.45 9.86 0.35
N LYS A 23 -27.76 10.12 0.30
CA LYS A 23 -28.42 11.05 1.22
C LYS A 23 -28.32 10.61 2.68
N ARG A 24 -28.50 9.31 2.96
CA ARG A 24 -28.31 8.76 4.31
C ARG A 24 -26.89 8.95 4.85
N MET A 25 -25.87 8.87 3.98
CA MET A 25 -24.50 9.16 4.39
C MET A 25 -24.36 10.61 4.86
N LEU A 26 -24.93 11.55 4.12
CA LEU A 26 -24.91 12.97 4.49
C LEU A 26 -25.66 13.21 5.82
N GLU A 27 -26.84 12.61 5.98
CA GLU A 27 -27.61 12.66 7.24
C GLU A 27 -26.80 12.11 8.42
N ALA A 28 -26.12 10.97 8.26
CA ALA A 28 -25.27 10.38 9.31
C ALA A 28 -24.07 11.27 9.68
N GLU A 29 -23.62 12.12 8.76
CA GLU A 29 -22.53 13.08 8.98
C GLU A 29 -23.04 14.47 9.39
N ASN A 30 -24.35 14.63 9.61
CA ASN A 30 -25.00 15.92 9.88
C ASN A 30 -24.71 16.98 8.80
N VAL A 31 -24.57 16.55 7.54
CA VAL A 31 -24.35 17.42 6.39
C VAL A 31 -25.64 17.49 5.57
N SER A 32 -26.06 18.70 5.18
CA SER A 32 -27.21 18.84 4.29
C SER A 32 -26.83 18.58 2.83
N LEU A 33 -27.77 18.04 2.05
CA LEU A 33 -27.56 17.86 0.61
C LEU A 33 -27.29 19.21 -0.09
N GLU A 34 -28.05 20.25 0.28
CA GLU A 34 -27.88 21.60 -0.26
C GLU A 34 -26.48 22.15 -0.03
N PHE A 35 -25.90 21.93 1.15
CA PHE A 35 -24.54 22.36 1.45
C PHE A 35 -23.52 21.69 0.53
N VAL A 36 -23.64 20.38 0.29
CA VAL A 36 -22.75 19.66 -0.63
C VAL A 36 -22.91 20.17 -2.06
N GLU A 37 -24.15 20.41 -2.48
CA GLU A 37 -24.45 20.87 -3.83
C GLU A 37 -23.89 22.27 -4.10
N VAL A 38 -24.07 23.21 -3.16
CA VAL A 38 -23.46 24.54 -3.22
C VAL A 38 -21.94 24.45 -3.16
N SER A 39 -21.40 23.60 -2.28
CA SER A 39 -19.94 23.40 -2.15
C SER A 39 -19.30 22.87 -3.42
N ILE A 40 -19.97 21.98 -4.17
CA ILE A 40 -19.49 21.47 -5.45
C ILE A 40 -19.57 22.56 -6.54
N LEU A 41 -20.67 23.33 -6.58
CA LEU A 41 -20.86 24.40 -7.56
C LEU A 41 -19.83 25.53 -7.41
N MET A 42 -19.50 25.90 -6.18
CA MET A 42 -18.58 26.99 -5.89
C MET A 42 -17.11 26.57 -5.89
N ASP A 43 -16.80 25.29 -6.18
CA ASP A 43 -15.45 24.77 -6.11
C ASP A 43 -14.67 24.99 -7.40
N ALA A 44 -13.92 26.09 -7.44
CA ALA A 44 -12.97 26.38 -8.52
C ALA A 44 -11.87 25.32 -8.67
N SER A 45 -11.57 24.53 -7.63
CA SER A 45 -10.50 23.52 -7.67
C SER A 45 -10.91 22.19 -8.31
N GLY A 46 -12.23 21.94 -8.45
CA GLY A 46 -12.78 20.66 -8.93
C GLY A 46 -12.54 19.45 -8.01
N LYS A 47 -12.07 19.66 -6.77
CA LYS A 47 -11.73 18.60 -5.80
C LYS A 47 -12.91 18.17 -4.92
N ARG A 48 -13.93 19.00 -4.74
CA ARG A 48 -15.09 18.75 -3.85
C ARG A 48 -15.91 17.55 -4.32
N LEU A 49 -16.16 17.42 -5.62
CA LEU A 49 -16.90 16.27 -6.16
C LEU A 49 -16.13 14.95 -5.95
N PRO A 50 -14.83 14.85 -6.29
CA PRO A 50 -14.00 13.70 -5.93
C PRO A 50 -13.94 13.43 -4.42
N ALA A 51 -13.81 14.45 -3.58
CA ALA A 51 -13.77 14.28 -2.12
C ALA A 51 -15.08 13.70 -1.59
N THR A 52 -16.21 14.20 -2.07
CA THR A 52 -17.55 13.73 -1.71
C THR A 52 -17.77 12.27 -2.14
N MET A 53 -17.33 11.91 -3.35
CA MET A 53 -17.42 10.54 -3.84
C MET A 53 -16.50 9.59 -3.07
N ASN A 54 -15.28 10.00 -2.74
CA ASN A 54 -14.37 9.22 -1.90
C ASN A 54 -14.98 8.95 -0.52
N ARG A 55 -15.61 9.97 0.08
CA ARG A 55 -16.32 9.84 1.36
C ARG A 55 -17.49 8.86 1.26
N PHE A 56 -18.27 8.94 0.18
CA PHE A 56 -19.34 7.99 -0.08
C PHE A 56 -18.81 6.55 -0.25
N GLY A 57 -17.71 6.37 -0.98
CA GLY A 57 -17.03 5.07 -1.10
C GLY A 57 -16.61 4.51 0.28
N PHE A 58 -16.04 5.35 1.13
CA PHE A 58 -15.69 4.97 2.51
C PHE A 58 -16.93 4.57 3.32
N TYR A 59 -18.02 5.34 3.26
CA TYR A 59 -19.28 5.02 3.92
C TYR A 59 -19.85 3.68 3.46
N LEU A 60 -19.90 3.41 2.15
CA LEU A 60 -20.36 2.12 1.62
C LEU A 60 -19.47 0.95 2.07
N ALA A 61 -18.17 1.20 2.24
CA ALA A 61 -17.23 0.20 2.70
C ALA A 61 -17.33 -0.04 4.21
N THR A 62 -17.71 0.93 5.02
CA THR A 62 -17.61 0.81 6.49
C THR A 62 -18.96 0.62 7.17
N ASN A 63 -20.03 1.17 6.61
CA ASN A 63 -21.33 1.17 7.26
C ASN A 63 -21.96 -0.24 7.27
N GLU A 64 -22.48 -0.62 8.43
CA GLU A 64 -23.18 -1.88 8.66
C GLU A 64 -24.69 -1.63 8.68
N GLY A 65 -25.40 -2.22 7.71
CA GLY A 65 -26.86 -2.18 7.70
C GLY A 65 -27.46 -3.28 8.59
N LYS A 66 -28.79 -3.37 8.59
CA LYS A 66 -29.54 -4.42 9.33
C LYS A 66 -29.13 -5.86 8.95
N LYS A 67 -28.57 -6.06 7.75
CA LYS A 67 -28.10 -7.36 7.24
C LYS A 67 -26.56 -7.44 7.21
N GLY A 68 -25.88 -6.61 8.00
CA GLY A 68 -24.44 -6.46 7.98
C GLY A 68 -23.94 -5.57 6.84
N LYS A 69 -22.67 -5.75 6.46
CA LYS A 69 -22.00 -4.97 5.42
C LYS A 69 -22.57 -5.25 4.03
N LEU A 70 -22.54 -4.24 3.16
CA LEU A 70 -22.92 -4.41 1.76
C LEU A 70 -21.99 -5.36 1.02
N ALA A 71 -22.56 -6.21 0.17
CA ALA A 71 -21.81 -7.01 -0.78
C ALA A 71 -21.07 -6.08 -1.77
N ARG A 72 -19.87 -6.50 -2.20
CA ARG A 72 -19.02 -5.77 -3.16
C ARG A 72 -19.81 -5.24 -4.35
N ASN A 73 -20.51 -6.13 -5.06
CA ASN A 73 -21.22 -5.77 -6.29
C ASN A 73 -22.32 -4.72 -6.03
N THR A 74 -22.99 -4.79 -4.88
CA THR A 74 -23.98 -3.80 -4.45
C THR A 74 -23.33 -2.45 -4.16
N ALA A 75 -22.22 -2.46 -3.41
CA ALA A 75 -21.49 -1.24 -3.05
C ALA A 75 -20.90 -0.54 -4.29
N THR A 76 -20.28 -1.30 -5.20
CA THR A 76 -19.79 -0.78 -6.49
C THR A 76 -20.93 -0.25 -7.35
N SER A 77 -22.08 -0.94 -7.39
CA SER A 77 -23.27 -0.47 -8.11
C SER A 77 -23.79 0.86 -7.54
N TYR A 78 -23.85 1.00 -6.21
CA TYR A 78 -24.30 2.25 -5.58
C TYR A 78 -23.33 3.39 -5.87
N HIS A 79 -22.02 3.16 -5.70
CA HIS A 79 -20.99 4.15 -6.00
C HIS A 79 -21.09 4.62 -7.47
N ARG A 80 -21.21 3.68 -8.41
CA ARG A 80 -21.33 4.00 -9.85
C ARG A 80 -22.59 4.83 -10.15
N ASN A 81 -23.74 4.45 -9.58
CA ASN A 81 -25.00 5.18 -9.79
C ASN A 81 -24.97 6.59 -9.20
N ALA A 82 -24.38 6.77 -8.00
CA ALA A 82 -24.21 8.09 -7.40
C ALA A 82 -23.27 8.98 -8.24
N LYS A 83 -22.15 8.43 -8.73
CA LYS A 83 -21.22 9.12 -9.64
C LYS A 83 -21.92 9.61 -10.91
N LEU A 84 -22.67 8.72 -11.57
CA LEU A 84 -23.41 9.08 -12.79
C LEU A 84 -24.48 10.14 -12.50
N TRP A 85 -25.16 10.05 -11.36
CA TRP A 85 -26.13 11.06 -10.95
C TRP A 85 -25.49 12.44 -10.70
N LEU A 86 -24.33 12.50 -10.04
CA LEU A 86 -23.60 13.75 -9.87
C LEU A 86 -23.08 14.31 -11.20
N PHE A 87 -22.66 13.46 -12.15
CA PHE A 87 -22.28 13.92 -13.48
C PHE A 87 -23.47 14.45 -14.30
N ASP A 88 -24.65 13.86 -14.15
CA ASP A 88 -25.85 14.39 -14.79
C ASP A 88 -26.23 15.76 -14.19
N LYS A 89 -25.94 16.00 -12.90
CA LYS A 89 -26.18 17.28 -12.22
C LYS A 89 -25.10 18.33 -12.50
N TYR A 90 -23.85 17.90 -12.69
CA TYR A 90 -22.69 18.76 -12.94
C TYR A 90 -21.91 18.32 -14.18
N PRO A 91 -22.48 18.43 -15.40
CA PRO A 91 -21.85 17.90 -16.61
C PRO A 91 -20.46 18.51 -16.89
N HIS A 92 -20.27 19.79 -16.53
CA HIS A 92 -19.01 20.52 -16.72
C HIS A 92 -17.84 19.95 -15.90
N LEU A 93 -18.11 19.26 -14.78
CA LEU A 93 -17.07 18.66 -13.94
C LEU A 93 -16.64 17.27 -14.44
N ARG A 94 -17.35 16.68 -15.40
CA ARG A 94 -17.12 15.30 -15.81
C ARG A 94 -15.71 15.09 -16.34
N VAL A 95 -15.28 15.89 -17.31
CA VAL A 95 -13.98 15.73 -17.98
C VAL A 95 -12.83 15.93 -17.00
N SER A 96 -12.89 16.96 -16.15
CA SER A 96 -11.82 17.31 -15.21
C SER A 96 -11.68 16.33 -14.04
N THR A 97 -12.76 15.63 -13.65
CA THR A 97 -12.75 14.75 -12.46
C THR A 97 -12.77 13.26 -12.77
N GLN A 98 -13.02 12.87 -14.03
CA GLN A 98 -13.21 11.46 -14.42
C GLN A 98 -12.03 10.55 -14.05
N LEU A 99 -10.79 10.99 -14.30
CA LEU A 99 -9.60 10.20 -13.99
C LEU A 99 -9.41 10.00 -12.48
N ILE A 100 -9.60 11.05 -11.70
CA ILE A 100 -9.48 11.00 -10.22
C ILE A 100 -10.54 10.06 -9.65
N LEU A 101 -11.79 10.18 -10.10
CA LEU A 101 -12.89 9.32 -9.66
C LEU A 101 -12.66 7.86 -10.07
N LEU A 102 -12.06 7.59 -11.23
CA LEU A 102 -11.70 6.23 -11.65
C LEU A 102 -10.64 5.62 -10.73
N THR A 103 -9.61 6.39 -10.37
CA THR A 103 -8.58 5.96 -9.42
C THR A 103 -9.17 5.67 -8.04
N GLN A 104 -10.06 6.53 -7.55
CA GLN A 104 -10.77 6.33 -6.28
C GLN A 104 -11.66 5.08 -6.34
N GLU A 105 -12.40 4.87 -7.44
CA GLU A 105 -13.22 3.68 -7.63
C GLU A 105 -12.39 2.40 -7.65
N ASN A 106 -11.20 2.41 -8.27
CA ASN A 106 -10.27 1.28 -8.25
C ASN A 106 -9.74 1.01 -6.83
N MET A 107 -9.38 2.05 -6.08
CA MET A 107 -8.94 1.93 -4.69
C MET A 107 -10.06 1.33 -3.82
N PHE A 108 -11.26 1.90 -3.90
CA PHE A 108 -12.46 1.42 -3.23
C PHE A 108 -12.76 -0.05 -3.60
N ASN A 109 -12.74 -0.41 -4.88
CA ASN A 109 -12.97 -1.77 -5.33
C ASN A 109 -11.93 -2.76 -4.79
N LYS A 110 -10.66 -2.37 -4.64
CA LYS A 110 -9.63 -3.20 -3.98
C LYS A 110 -9.92 -3.40 -2.50
N HIS A 111 -10.41 -2.37 -1.80
CA HIS A 111 -10.86 -2.53 -0.41
C HIS A 111 -12.08 -3.46 -0.28
N CYS A 112 -12.96 -3.46 -1.28
CA CYS A 112 -14.11 -4.38 -1.35
C CYS A 112 -13.75 -5.80 -1.83
N LEU A 113 -12.66 -6.02 -2.59
CA LEU A 113 -12.16 -7.35 -3.01
C LEU A 113 -11.80 -8.24 -1.81
N LYS A 114 -11.31 -7.63 -0.73
CA LYS A 114 -10.86 -8.34 0.48
C LYS A 114 -11.99 -9.01 1.28
N ARG A 115 -13.21 -9.11 0.75
CA ARG A 115 -14.45 -9.36 1.51
C ARG A 115 -15.35 -10.47 0.97
N GLU A 116 -14.96 -11.16 -0.09
CA GLU A 116 -15.93 -12.02 -0.80
C GLU A 116 -16.51 -13.17 0.03
N LYS A 117 -15.86 -13.62 1.12
CA LYS A 117 -16.42 -14.60 2.07
C LYS A 117 -15.92 -14.46 3.52
N GLY A 118 -16.10 -13.29 4.13
CA GLY A 118 -15.94 -13.10 5.58
C GLY A 118 -14.63 -12.45 6.01
N GLY A 119 -14.75 -11.30 6.68
CA GLY A 119 -13.65 -10.58 7.34
C GLY A 119 -12.77 -9.76 6.40
N LEU A 120 -12.21 -8.66 6.93
CA LEU A 120 -10.91 -8.20 6.46
C LEU A 120 -10.03 -9.45 6.45
N ILE A 121 -9.43 -9.85 5.32
CA ILE A 121 -8.50 -10.98 5.24
C ILE A 121 -7.75 -11.03 6.58
N ASN A 122 -7.88 -12.12 7.34
CA ASN A 122 -7.07 -12.37 8.53
C ASN A 122 -5.62 -12.48 8.04
N LYS A 123 -5.03 -11.34 7.70
CA LYS A 123 -3.60 -11.19 7.68
C LYS A 123 -3.19 -11.54 9.11
N ALA A 124 -2.17 -12.37 9.24
CA ALA A 124 -1.51 -12.50 10.52
C ALA A 124 -1.35 -11.10 11.11
N PRO A 125 -1.60 -10.90 12.42
CA PRO A 125 -1.36 -9.62 13.05
C PRO A 125 0.02 -9.13 12.63
N PRO A 126 0.21 -7.82 12.40
CA PRO A 126 1.55 -7.32 12.16
C PRO A 126 2.41 -7.85 13.30
N CYS A 127 3.58 -8.39 12.95
CA CYS A 127 4.59 -8.71 13.96
C CYS A 127 4.72 -7.45 14.86
N THR A 128 4.95 -7.64 16.15
CA THR A 128 5.19 -6.55 17.09
C THR A 128 6.68 -6.52 17.45
N LYS A 129 7.11 -5.48 18.16
CA LYS A 129 8.49 -5.42 18.65
C LYS A 129 8.76 -6.58 19.63
N GLU A 130 7.76 -6.94 20.43
CA GLU A 130 7.79 -8.06 21.37
C GLU A 130 7.87 -9.42 20.67
N ASP A 131 7.18 -9.57 19.54
CA ASP A 131 7.28 -10.77 18.70
C ASP A 131 8.68 -10.89 18.10
N LEU A 132 9.22 -9.81 17.52
CA LEU A 132 10.60 -9.79 17.01
C LEU A 132 11.60 -10.13 18.10
N ARG A 133 11.44 -9.53 19.29
CA ARG A 133 12.29 -9.80 20.45
C ARG A 133 12.26 -11.28 20.84
N SER A 134 11.08 -11.89 20.85
CA SER A 134 10.90 -13.30 21.19
C SER A 134 11.55 -14.21 20.13
N LEU A 135 11.39 -13.86 18.85
CA LEU A 135 12.01 -14.56 17.73
C LEU A 135 13.54 -14.52 17.81
N VAL A 136 14.13 -13.33 17.95
CA VAL A 136 15.59 -13.16 18.01
C VAL A 136 16.17 -13.85 19.25
N ARG A 137 15.49 -13.73 20.40
CA ARG A 137 15.89 -14.45 21.62
C ARG A 137 15.91 -15.96 21.41
N TYR A 138 14.87 -16.50 20.77
CA TYR A 138 14.79 -17.92 20.47
C TYR A 138 15.95 -18.35 19.56
N VAL A 139 16.17 -17.65 18.46
CA VAL A 139 17.27 -17.93 17.51
C VAL A 139 18.62 -17.93 18.22
N TYR A 140 18.92 -16.89 19.01
CA TYR A 140 20.18 -16.85 19.77
C TYR A 140 20.30 -17.96 20.82
N SER A 141 19.21 -18.39 21.44
CA SER A 141 19.24 -19.48 22.42
C SER A 141 19.46 -20.86 21.80
N THR A 142 19.11 -21.02 20.52
CA THR A 142 19.20 -22.30 19.80
C THR A 142 20.27 -22.33 18.71
N ALA A 143 20.98 -21.22 18.49
CA ALA A 143 21.97 -21.08 17.43
C ALA A 143 23.11 -22.10 17.58
N ARG A 144 23.42 -22.81 16.49
CA ARG A 144 24.50 -23.80 16.39
C ARG A 144 25.48 -23.48 15.27
N VAL A 145 25.04 -22.74 14.25
CA VAL A 145 25.83 -22.39 13.07
C VAL A 145 25.76 -20.89 12.79
N HIS A 146 26.72 -20.38 12.01
CA HIS A 146 26.75 -18.95 11.67
C HIS A 146 25.47 -18.47 10.95
N ALA A 147 24.81 -19.35 10.19
CA ALA A 147 23.56 -19.05 9.49
C ALA A 147 22.43 -18.66 10.45
N ASP A 148 22.37 -19.24 11.65
CA ASP A 148 21.35 -18.88 12.65
C ASP A 148 21.47 -17.41 13.06
N TYR A 149 22.70 -16.91 13.20
CA TYR A 149 22.93 -15.50 13.51
C TYR A 149 22.62 -14.59 12.31
N GLN A 150 22.82 -15.07 11.08
CA GLN A 150 22.36 -14.37 9.86
C GLN A 150 20.83 -14.29 9.80
N ASP A 151 20.11 -15.34 10.21
CA ASP A 151 18.65 -15.34 10.31
C ASP A 151 18.13 -14.31 11.31
N ALA A 152 18.78 -14.18 12.47
CA ALA A 152 18.45 -13.13 13.43
C ALA A 152 18.66 -11.72 12.83
N ALA A 153 19.77 -11.49 12.13
CA ALA A 153 20.04 -10.22 11.45
C ALA A 153 19.03 -9.94 10.33
N LEU A 154 18.67 -10.96 9.55
CA LEU A 154 17.66 -10.88 8.50
C LEU A 154 16.29 -10.53 9.09
N ALA A 155 15.88 -11.16 10.19
CA ALA A 155 14.61 -10.87 10.85
C ALA A 155 14.53 -9.41 11.32
N CYS A 156 15.60 -8.89 11.95
CA CYS A 156 15.69 -7.48 12.34
C CYS A 156 15.62 -6.55 11.12
N LEU A 157 16.40 -6.82 10.06
CA LEU A 157 16.36 -6.00 8.85
C LEU A 157 15.00 -6.02 8.16
N MET A 158 14.37 -7.20 8.04
CA MET A 158 13.03 -7.32 7.46
C MET A 158 12.01 -6.53 8.25
N TRP A 159 12.07 -6.56 9.59
CA TRP A 159 11.20 -5.78 10.45
C TRP A 159 11.29 -4.28 10.15
N HIS A 160 12.51 -3.73 10.11
CA HIS A 160 12.74 -2.31 9.78
C HIS A 160 12.44 -1.97 8.31
N CYS A 161 12.49 -2.96 7.42
CA CYS A 161 12.12 -2.83 6.02
C CYS A 161 10.65 -3.16 5.75
N PHE A 162 9.78 -3.22 6.76
CA PHE A 162 8.34 -3.53 6.60
C PHE A 162 8.06 -4.86 5.88
N GLY A 163 8.87 -5.89 6.15
CA GLY A 163 8.72 -7.24 5.63
C GLY A 163 9.22 -7.43 4.18
N ARG A 164 9.98 -6.48 3.64
CA ARG A 164 10.47 -6.54 2.26
C ARG A 164 11.78 -7.32 2.16
N SER A 165 11.70 -8.63 1.93
CA SER A 165 12.87 -9.50 1.77
C SER A 165 13.61 -9.28 0.45
N SER A 166 12.91 -8.95 -0.64
CA SER A 166 13.52 -8.73 -1.97
C SER A 166 14.58 -7.64 -1.98
N ASP A 167 14.36 -6.58 -1.18
CA ASP A 167 15.26 -5.42 -1.13
C ASP A 167 16.58 -5.79 -0.38
N LEU A 168 16.56 -6.85 0.43
CA LEU A 168 17.71 -7.32 1.20
C LEU A 168 18.63 -8.25 0.42
N GLY A 169 18.16 -8.84 -0.69
CA GLY A 169 18.93 -9.79 -1.51
C GLY A 169 20.17 -9.19 -2.16
N TYR A 170 20.23 -7.86 -2.33
CA TYR A 170 21.37 -7.15 -2.94
C TYR A 170 22.28 -6.47 -1.92
N VAL A 171 22.09 -6.72 -0.63
CA VAL A 171 22.77 -5.94 0.40
C VAL A 171 24.19 -6.42 0.59
N GLN A 172 25.13 -5.53 0.29
CA GLN A 172 26.56 -5.74 0.45
C GLN A 172 27.12 -4.87 1.57
N LYS A 173 28.26 -5.28 2.13
CA LYS A 173 28.93 -4.52 3.21
C LYS A 173 29.25 -3.07 2.81
N GLN A 174 29.57 -2.83 1.53
CA GLN A 174 29.83 -1.48 0.99
C GLN A 174 28.60 -0.55 0.99
N HIS A 175 27.39 -1.09 1.16
CA HIS A 175 26.18 -0.30 1.27
C HIS A 175 25.96 0.25 2.69
N VAL A 176 26.76 -0.18 3.67
CA VAL A 176 26.78 0.37 5.02
C VAL A 176 27.73 1.56 5.06
N SER A 177 27.23 2.71 5.53
CA SER A 177 28.04 3.91 5.77
C SER A 177 27.82 4.43 7.19
N VAL A 178 28.78 5.24 7.67
CA VAL A 178 28.72 5.87 8.99
C VAL A 178 28.84 7.37 8.80
N SER A 179 27.91 8.12 9.40
CA SER A 179 27.93 9.58 9.41
C SER A 179 28.91 10.10 10.47
N ALA A 180 29.27 11.39 10.37
CA ALA A 180 30.18 12.06 11.30
C ALA A 180 29.69 12.06 12.76
N ASP A 181 28.38 11.94 12.97
CA ASP A 181 27.73 11.80 14.28
C ASP A 181 27.72 10.35 14.81
N GLY A 182 28.32 9.40 14.09
CA GLY A 182 28.36 7.99 14.46
C GLY A 182 27.09 7.21 14.08
N THR A 183 26.15 7.81 13.35
CA THR A 183 24.94 7.13 12.89
C THR A 183 25.24 6.21 11.71
N PHE A 184 24.81 4.95 11.79
CA PHE A 184 24.95 3.97 10.71
C PHE A 184 23.79 4.06 9.74
N TYR A 185 24.10 4.01 8.44
CA TYR A 185 23.14 4.03 7.35
C TYR A 185 23.32 2.79 6.47
N LEU A 186 22.22 2.20 6.05
CA LEU A 186 22.18 1.11 5.10
C LEU A 186 21.47 1.59 3.83
N ARG A 187 22.15 1.52 2.69
CA ARG A 187 21.56 1.78 1.38
C ARG A 187 21.00 0.50 0.77
N LEU A 188 19.75 0.56 0.32
CA LEU A 188 19.00 -0.57 -0.24
C LEU A 188 18.54 -0.19 -1.65
N LEU A 189 18.68 -1.10 -2.61
CA LEU A 189 18.07 -0.91 -3.92
C LEU A 189 16.65 -1.48 -3.91
N ARG A 190 15.67 -0.65 -4.27
CA ARG A 190 14.28 -1.08 -4.39
C ARG A 190 14.06 -1.79 -5.72
N VAL A 191 14.08 -3.12 -5.71
CA VAL A 191 13.98 -3.96 -6.92
C VAL A 191 12.82 -3.60 -7.85
N LYS A 192 11.67 -3.21 -7.29
CA LYS A 192 10.47 -2.90 -8.08
C LYS A 192 10.48 -1.51 -8.73
N THR A 193 11.15 -0.53 -8.14
CA THR A 193 11.14 0.86 -8.62
C THR A 193 12.51 1.31 -9.13
N SER A 194 13.55 0.48 -8.95
CA SER A 194 14.95 0.82 -9.21
C SER A 194 15.41 2.08 -8.47
N GLU A 195 14.75 2.43 -7.35
CA GLU A 195 15.09 3.57 -6.52
C GLU A 195 15.99 3.15 -5.35
N GLU A 196 16.94 3.99 -4.99
CA GLU A 196 17.74 3.80 -3.79
C GLU A 196 16.96 4.27 -2.55
N GLN A 197 16.93 3.45 -1.50
CA GLN A 197 16.31 3.76 -0.22
C GLN A 197 17.34 3.63 0.92
N GLY A 198 17.42 4.67 1.76
CA GLY A 198 18.24 4.64 2.97
C GLY A 198 17.46 4.12 4.18
N LEU A 199 18.11 3.29 5.00
CA LEU A 199 17.66 2.89 6.32
C LEU A 199 18.68 3.36 7.37
N THR A 200 18.22 4.15 8.34
CA THR A 200 19.06 4.56 9.47
C THR A 200 19.02 3.49 10.57
N LEU A 201 20.19 2.97 10.95
CA LEU A 201 20.32 1.94 11.97
C LEU A 201 20.58 2.58 13.32
N THR A 202 19.50 2.93 14.02
CA THR A 202 19.59 3.58 15.34
C THR A 202 19.74 2.55 16.47
N PRO A 203 20.61 2.81 17.47
CA PRO A 203 20.69 2.00 18.68
C PRO A 203 19.43 2.08 19.52
N ASP A 204 18.87 0.92 19.82
CA ASP A 204 17.94 0.79 20.93
C ASP A 204 18.73 0.69 22.24
N LYS A 205 18.67 1.73 23.05
CA LYS A 205 19.40 1.81 24.32
C LYS A 205 18.87 0.84 25.40
N SER A 206 17.68 0.28 25.19
CA SER A 206 16.95 -0.51 26.19
C SER A 206 16.87 -2.00 25.86
N ASP A 207 16.99 -2.39 24.59
CA ASP A 207 16.90 -3.78 24.17
C ASP A 207 17.81 -4.10 22.97
N PHE A 208 18.85 -4.88 23.22
CA PHE A 208 19.79 -5.30 22.18
C PHE A 208 19.18 -6.32 21.20
N LEU A 209 18.12 -7.04 21.59
CA LEU A 209 17.52 -8.09 20.76
C LEU A 209 16.75 -7.55 19.57
N THR A 210 16.26 -6.31 19.66
CA THR A 210 15.59 -5.62 18.55
C THR A 210 16.51 -4.62 17.85
N TYR A 211 17.78 -4.57 18.25
CA TYR A 211 18.75 -3.63 17.69
C TYR A 211 19.43 -4.22 16.46
N THR A 212 19.06 -3.71 15.29
CA THR A 212 19.54 -4.21 13.99
C THR A 212 21.06 -4.15 13.84
N LEU A 213 21.74 -3.10 14.33
CA LEU A 213 23.21 -3.05 14.22
C LEU A 213 23.88 -4.12 15.09
N HIS A 214 23.33 -4.42 16.28
CA HIS A 214 23.86 -5.50 17.11
C HIS A 214 23.67 -6.84 16.40
N ALA A 215 22.47 -7.11 15.86
CA ALA A 215 22.22 -8.33 15.13
C ALA A 215 23.16 -8.48 13.91
N LEU A 216 23.42 -7.39 13.18
CA LEU A 216 24.40 -7.36 12.10
C LEU A 216 25.83 -7.58 12.59
N ALA A 217 26.25 -6.94 13.68
CA ALA A 217 27.57 -7.10 14.24
C ALA A 217 27.82 -8.56 14.68
N VAL A 218 26.84 -9.19 15.32
CA VAL A 218 26.90 -10.61 15.70
C VAL A 218 26.99 -11.48 14.46
N ALA A 219 26.09 -11.29 13.48
CA ALA A 219 26.10 -12.07 12.25
C ALA A 219 27.45 -11.96 11.51
N LEU A 220 28.04 -10.77 11.44
CA LEU A 220 29.35 -10.52 10.85
C LEU A 220 30.50 -11.17 11.63
N ALA A 221 30.47 -11.09 12.96
CA ALA A 221 31.48 -11.69 13.82
C ALA A 221 31.45 -13.22 13.79
N THR A 222 30.28 -13.82 13.52
CA THR A 222 30.11 -15.27 13.45
C THR A 222 30.36 -15.85 12.06
N GLN A 223 30.63 -15.04 11.03
CA GLN A 223 30.86 -15.56 9.67
C GLN A 223 32.07 -16.49 9.64
N ASP A 224 31.92 -17.67 9.02
CA ASP A 224 33.03 -18.63 8.83
C ASP A 224 34.18 -18.02 8.03
N ALA A 225 33.88 -17.10 7.12
CA ALA A 225 34.85 -16.38 6.31
C ALA A 225 34.37 -14.95 6.00
N PRO A 226 35.29 -14.00 5.76
CA PRO A 226 34.92 -12.66 5.35
C PRO A 226 34.27 -12.67 3.95
N GLY A 227 32.96 -12.47 3.89
CA GLY A 227 32.21 -12.31 2.63
C GLY A 227 31.99 -10.84 2.23
N VAL A 228 31.66 -10.58 0.96
CA VAL A 228 31.25 -9.25 0.47
C VAL A 228 29.77 -8.96 0.80
N ALA A 229 28.94 -10.00 0.77
CA ALA A 229 27.53 -9.93 1.12
C ALA A 229 27.33 -9.67 2.62
N LEU A 230 26.29 -8.91 2.95
CA LEU A 230 25.88 -8.70 4.35
C LEU A 230 25.12 -9.91 4.89
N LEU A 231 24.30 -10.56 4.05
CA LEU A 231 23.48 -11.73 4.36
C LEU A 231 23.74 -12.84 3.34
N ALA A 232 24.74 -13.69 3.58
CA ALA A 232 25.21 -14.68 2.61
C ALA A 232 24.20 -15.81 2.32
N GLN A 233 23.22 -16.00 3.20
CA GLN A 233 22.15 -16.98 3.02
C GLN A 233 21.07 -16.58 2.00
N LEU A 234 21.04 -15.31 1.56
CA LEU A 234 20.10 -14.89 0.52
C LEU A 234 20.70 -15.17 -0.86
N PRO A 235 19.89 -15.66 -1.81
CA PRO A 235 20.35 -15.82 -3.18
C PRO A 235 20.65 -14.45 -3.79
N ASP A 236 21.81 -14.34 -4.42
CA ASP A 236 22.08 -13.22 -5.32
C ASP A 236 21.04 -13.27 -6.44
N LEU A 237 20.31 -12.19 -6.59
CA LEU A 237 19.41 -12.06 -7.72
C LEU A 237 20.26 -11.93 -8.98
N VAL A 238 20.04 -12.82 -9.94
CA VAL A 238 20.73 -12.83 -11.23
C VAL A 238 20.65 -11.44 -11.83
N THR A 239 21.78 -10.73 -11.86
CA THR A 239 21.92 -9.56 -12.73
C THR A 239 21.74 -10.11 -14.13
N GLU A 240 20.62 -9.81 -14.77
CA GLU A 240 20.46 -10.10 -16.19
C GLU A 240 21.68 -9.46 -16.85
N ALA A 241 22.57 -10.30 -17.39
CA ALA A 241 23.81 -9.83 -17.98
C ALA A 241 23.43 -8.73 -18.95
N ALA A 242 24.01 -7.53 -18.79
CA ALA A 242 23.81 -6.47 -19.74
C ALA A 242 24.12 -7.07 -21.11
N ALA A 243 23.08 -7.31 -21.92
CA ALA A 243 23.29 -7.60 -23.32
C ALA A 243 24.20 -6.48 -23.81
N PRO A 244 25.32 -6.78 -24.49
CA PRO A 244 26.18 -5.73 -25.00
C PRO A 244 25.29 -4.77 -25.77
N LEU A 245 25.25 -3.52 -25.33
CA LEU A 245 24.51 -2.48 -26.02
C LEU A 245 25.15 -2.39 -27.39
N ASP A 246 24.43 -2.87 -28.40
CA ASP A 246 24.84 -2.70 -29.79
C ASP A 246 24.80 -1.20 -30.07
N GLU A 247 25.97 -0.56 -30.06
CA GLU A 247 26.12 0.89 -30.30
C GLU A 247 25.64 1.32 -31.70
N GLY A 248 25.21 0.38 -32.54
CA GLY A 248 24.77 0.61 -33.90
C GLY A 248 23.26 0.82 -34.12
N VAL A 249 22.38 0.64 -33.13
CA VAL A 249 20.92 0.72 -33.38
C VAL A 249 20.38 2.14 -33.14
N PRO A 250 19.94 2.86 -34.18
CA PRO A 250 19.38 4.19 -34.02
C PRO A 250 18.04 4.12 -33.25
N LEU A 251 17.85 5.09 -32.35
CA LEU A 251 16.73 5.18 -31.38
C LEU A 251 15.32 5.07 -32.00
N GLN A 252 15.20 5.26 -33.31
CA GLN A 252 13.96 5.18 -34.07
C GLN A 252 13.43 3.74 -34.27
N ASP A 253 14.27 2.72 -34.11
CA ASP A 253 13.89 1.32 -34.32
C ASP A 253 13.44 0.62 -33.01
N LEU A 254 13.38 1.36 -31.89
CA LEU A 254 13.00 0.88 -30.55
C LEU A 254 11.62 1.40 -30.05
N LEU A 255 10.88 2.13 -30.88
CA LEU A 255 9.49 2.59 -30.63
C LEU A 255 8.48 1.76 -31.43
#